data_AF-A0A968FVR3-F1
#
_entry.id   AF-A0A968FVR3-F1
#
_cell.length_a   1.000
_cell.length_b   1.000
_cell.length_c   1.000
_cell.angle_alpha   90.00
_cell.angle_beta   90.00
_cell.angle_gamma   90.00
#
_symmetry.space_group_name_H-M   'P 1'
#
loop_
_entity.id
_entity.type
_entity.pdbx_description
1 polymer ?
#
loop_
_entity_poly.entity_id
_entity_poly.type
_entity_poly.pdbx_seq_one_letter_code
_entity_poly.pdbx_strand_id
1 'polypeptide(L)' 'KAEVVRGDAVLHAAPEVLHAVARFLKEEPDLNFHYLSDLIGVDYLDQDRDPRFEAVYELHSFDHNHS' A
#
# COMPACT_ATOMS: atom_id res chain seq x y z
N LYS A 1 0.13 9.02 -5.38
CA LYS A 1 -1.18 9.65 -5.11
C LYS A 1 -1.73 9.03 -3.83
N ALA A 2 -2.35 9.80 -2.92
CA ALA A 2 -3.01 9.24 -1.74
C ALA A 2 -4.51 9.56 -1.78
N GLU A 3 -5.34 8.64 -1.30
CA GLU A 3 -6.80 8.78 -1.24
C GLU A 3 -7.40 7.96 -0.10
N VAL A 4 -8.64 8.29 0.30
CA VAL A 4 -9.41 7.49 1.27
C VAL A 4 -10.58 6.86 0.53
N VAL A 5 -10.64 5.54 0.50
CA VAL A 5 -11.67 4.76 -0.20
C VAL A 5 -12.42 3.94 0.84
N ARG A 6 -13.71 4.25 1.04
CA ARG A 6 -14.59 3.52 1.97
C ARG A 6 -14.09 3.42 3.43
N GLY A 7 -13.19 4.32 3.83
CA GLY A 7 -12.60 4.34 5.17
C GLY A 7 -11.12 3.97 5.18
N ASP A 8 -10.62 3.35 4.12
CA ASP A 8 -9.25 2.85 4.04
C ASP A 8 -8.34 3.87 3.34
N ALA A 9 -7.14 4.07 3.89
CA ALA A 9 -6.13 4.93 3.29
C ALA A 9 -5.37 4.16 2.19
N VAL A 10 -5.43 4.65 0.96
CA VAL A 10 -4.76 4.03 -0.19
C VAL A 10 -3.66 4.95 -0.71
N LEU A 11 -2.43 4.42 -0.75
CA LEU A 11 -1.26 5.09 -1.31
C LEU A 11 -0.82 4.40 -2.60
N HIS A 12 -0.94 5.12 -3.71
CA HIS A 12 -0.39 4.72 -5.01
C HIS A 12 1.05 5.20 -5.12
N ALA A 13 1.98 4.25 -5.22
CA ALA A 13 3.41 4.47 -5.33
C ALA A 13 3.99 3.80 -6.57
N ALA A 14 5.02 4.42 -7.16
CA ALA A 14 5.77 3.79 -8.25
C ALA A 14 6.68 2.67 -7.71
N PRO A 15 6.97 1.62 -8.49
CA PRO A 15 7.77 0.48 -8.02
C PRO A 15 9.15 0.87 -7.48
N GLU A 16 9.77 1.90 -8.06
CA GLU A 16 11.13 2.35 -7.74
C GLU A 16 11.23 2.92 -6.31
N VAL A 17 10.12 3.41 -5.75
CA VAL A 17 10.08 4.01 -4.42
C VAL A 17 9.49 3.08 -3.36
N LEU A 18 9.05 1.87 -3.73
CA LEU A 18 8.36 0.93 -2.83
C LEU A 18 9.14 0.69 -1.53
N HIS A 19 10.44 0.40 -1.62
CA HIS A 19 11.26 0.15 -0.43
C HIS A 19 11.40 1.37 0.48
N ALA A 20 11.43 2.58 -0.08
CA ALA A 20 11.50 3.80 0.71
C ALA A 20 10.16 4.07 1.42
N VAL A 21 9.05 3.88 0.72
CA VAL A 21 7.70 4.03 1.29
C VAL A 21 7.45 2.98 2.37
N ALA A 22 7.70 1.69 2.09
CA ALA A 22 7.48 0.62 3.06
C ALA A 22 8.33 0.81 4.32
N ARG A 23 9.56 1.31 4.17
CA ARG A 23 10.42 1.65 5.31
C ARG A 23 9.84 2.79 6.14
N PHE A 24 9.44 3.89 5.50
CA PHE A 24 8.82 5.02 6.18
C PHE A 24 7.56 4.61 6.95
N LEU A 25 6.65 3.88 6.30
CA LEU A 25 5.41 3.40 6.94
C LEU A 25 5.68 2.50 8.16
N LYS A 26 6.77 1.73 8.12
CA LYS A 26 7.16 0.83 9.21
C LYS A 26 7.92 1.54 10.34
N GLU A 27 8.86 2.42 10.00
CA GLU A 27 9.83 2.97 10.95
C GLU A 27 9.37 4.27 11.60
N GLU A 28 8.43 5.02 10.99
CA GLU A 28 7.89 6.21 11.62
C GLU A 28 7.06 5.85 12.86
N PRO A 29 7.40 6.38 14.05
CA PRO A 29 6.77 5.98 15.31
C PRO A 29 5.26 6.19 15.35
N ASP A 30 4.74 7.23 14.69
CA ASP A 30 3.30 7.53 14.67
C ASP A 30 2.53 6.68 13.65
N LEU A 31 3.22 5.93 12.78
CA LEU A 31 2.63 5.05 11.77
C LEU A 31 2.78 3.59 12.18
N ASN A 32 4.02 3.11 12.31
CA ASN A 32 4.39 1.76 12.76
C ASN A 32 3.58 0.63 12.10
N PHE A 33 3.45 0.67 10.77
CA PHE A 33 2.83 -0.41 9.98
C PHE A 33 3.79 -1.61 9.89
N HIS A 34 3.86 -2.39 10.96
CA HIS A 34 4.82 -3.47 11.14
C HIS A 34 4.35 -4.83 10.60
N TYR A 35 3.05 -4.97 10.32
CA TYR A 35 2.46 -6.21 9.84
C TYR A 35 2.03 -6.08 8.37
N LEU A 36 2.50 -6.99 7.51
CA LEU A 36 2.02 -7.16 6.15
C LEU A 36 0.91 -8.21 6.17
N SER A 37 -0.33 -7.77 6.05
CA SER A 37 -1.52 -8.62 6.11
C SER A 37 -1.67 -9.45 4.83
N ASP A 38 -1.54 -8.79 3.68
CA ASP A 38 -1.68 -9.44 2.38
C ASP A 38 -0.83 -8.75 1.30
N LEU A 39 -0.51 -9.50 0.24
CA LEU A 39 0.17 -9.04 -0.96
C LEU A 39 -0.52 -9.66 -2.18
N ILE A 40 -1.27 -8.83 -2.90
CA ILE A 40 -2.14 -9.27 -3.99
C ILE A 40 -1.73 -8.60 -5.31
N GLY A 41 -1.85 -9.33 -6.41
CA GLY A 41 -1.74 -8.77 -7.76
C GLY A 41 -3.12 -8.57 -8.39
N VAL A 42 -3.34 -7.41 -9.00
CA VAL A 42 -4.54 -7.11 -9.80
C VAL A 42 -4.17 -7.06 -11.27
N ASP A 43 -4.90 -7.81 -12.10
CA ASP A 43 -4.77 -7.81 -13.55
C ASP A 43 -5.86 -6.94 -14.19
N TYR A 44 -5.45 -5.86 -14.86
CA TYR A 44 -6.34 -4.93 -15.57
C TYR A 44 -6.42 -5.26 -17.07
N LEU A 45 -6.65 -6.53 -17.42
CA LEU A 45 -6.61 -7.07 -18.78
C LEU A 45 -7.36 -6.23 -19.84
N ASP A 46 -8.58 -5.77 -19.52
CA ASP A 46 -9.46 -5.09 -20.48
C ASP A 46 -9.47 -3.55 -20.37
N GLN A 47 -8.58 -2.96 -19.57
CA GLN A 47 -8.63 -1.52 -19.25
C GLN A 47 -7.61 -0.64 -20.00
N ASP A 48 -6.96 -1.18 -21.04
CA ASP A 48 -5.91 -0.49 -21.83
C ASP A 48 -4.96 0.34 -20.95
N ARG A 49 -4.41 -0.33 -19.93
CA ARG A 49 -3.59 0.29 -18.88
C ARG A 49 -2.13 -0.13 -19.02
N ASP A 50 -1.23 0.84 -18.92
CA ASP A 50 0.21 0.61 -18.72
C ASP A 50 0.65 1.27 -17.39
N PRO A 51 1.11 0.49 -16.39
CA PRO A 51 1.26 -0.96 -16.38
C PRO A 51 -0.07 -1.73 -16.24
N ARG A 52 -0.17 -2.91 -16.90
CA ARG A 52 -1.34 -3.81 -16.85
C ARG A 52 -1.60 -4.40 -15.46
N PHE A 53 -0.55 -4.62 -14.69
CA PHE A 53 -0.63 -5.24 -13.37
C PHE A 53 -0.35 -4.22 -12.28
N GLU A 54 -1.05 -4.37 -11.16
CA GLU A 54 -0.81 -3.62 -9.94
C GLU A 54 -0.54 -4.58 -8.78
N ALA A 55 0.44 -4.26 -7.94
CA ALA A 55 0.66 -4.97 -6.68
C ALA A 55 0.07 -4.13 -5.55
N VAL A 56 -0.78 -4.74 -4.74
CA VAL A 56 -1.43 -4.14 -3.58
C VAL A 56 -0.85 -4.75 -2.32
N TYR A 57 -0.33 -3.90 -1.44
CA TYR A 57 0.21 -4.26 -0.14
C TYR A 57 -0.77 -3.79 0.93
N GLU A 58 -1.33 -4.73 1.69
CA GLU A 58 -2.17 -4.41 2.85
C GLU A 58 -1.31 -4.45 4.11
N LEU A 59 -1.20 -3.31 4.79
CA LEU A 59 -0.37 -3.15 5.97
C LEU A 59 -1.20 -2.81 7.18
N HIS A 60 -0.80 -3.27 8.36
CA HIS A 60 -1.49 -2.99 9.60
C HIS A 60 -0.52 -2.54 10.70
N SER A 61 -0.97 -1.60 11.51
CA SER A 61 -0.34 -1.22 12.77
C SER A 61 -1.24 -1.63 13.93
N PHE A 62 -0.87 -2.69 14.65
CA PHE A 62 -1.66 -3.13 15.81
C PHE A 62 -1.60 -2.13 16.98
N ASP A 63 -0.44 -1.47 17.16
CA ASP A 63 -0.24 -0.52 18.26
C ASP A 63 -1.13 0.72 18.11
N HIS A 64 -1.37 1.15 16.87
CA HIS A 64 -2.25 2.29 16.56
C HIS A 64 -3.65 1.87 16.12
N ASN A 65 -3.89 0.57 15.89
CA ASN A 65 -5.11 0.04 15.31
C ASN A 65 -5.48 0.74 13.98
N HIS A 66 -4.49 0.83 13.08
CA HIS A 66 -4.62 1.42 11.74
C HIS A 66 -4.48 0.36 10.66
N SER A 67 -5.34 0.43 9.64
CA SER A 67 -5.27 -0.29 8.36
C SER A 67 -5.30 0.68 7.20
#